data_AF-A0A5J4PDK8-F1
#
_entry.id   AF-A0A5J4PDK8-F1
#
_cell.length_a   1.000
_cell.length_b   1.000
_cell.length_c   1.000
_cell.angle_alpha   90.00
_cell.angle_beta   90.00
_cell.angle_gamma   90.00
#
_symmetry.space_group_name_H-M   'P 1'
#
loop_
_entity.id
_entity.type
_entity.pdbx_description
1 polymer ?
#
loop_
_entity_poly.entity_id
_entity_poly.type
_entity_poly.pdbx_seq_one_letter_code
_entity_poly.pdbx_strand_id
1 'polypeptide(L)'
;MTGSGGGMGLLFKKPTTWCLLRADRYTLELIQKEQTYTLSYFPNEYREQMLFLGSKSGRDGEKMKEARLTSVQTPSGDRSFKEARLIIECKLTQITTPNPNDFYSQEAKDYINEAYKDANDYRNYVFGEITSAWVKK
;
A
#
# COMPACT_ATOMS: atom_id res chain seq x y z
N MET A 1 3.77 2.59 -5.85
CA MET A 1 2.61 3.44 -5.48
C MET A 1 2.97 4.14 -4.17
N THR A 2 2.37 5.28 -3.87
CA THR A 2 2.47 5.91 -2.55
C THR A 2 1.11 5.81 -1.88
N GLY A 3 1.07 5.23 -0.68
CA GLY A 3 -0.14 5.09 0.13
C GLY A 3 -0.12 6.06 1.30
N SER A 4 -1.22 6.78 1.53
CA SER A 4 -1.39 7.69 2.67
C SER A 4 -2.44 7.21 3.68
N GLY A 5 -3.27 6.24 3.30
CA GLY A 5 -4.31 5.67 4.15
C GLY A 5 -3.89 4.29 4.67
N GLY A 6 -3.86 4.14 5.99
CA GLY A 6 -3.50 2.89 6.63
C GLY A 6 -2.99 3.06 8.05
N GLY A 7 -2.52 1.96 8.62
CA GLY A 7 -1.96 1.91 9.96
C GLY A 7 -1.40 0.53 10.29
N MET A 8 -1.00 0.36 11.55
CA MET A 8 -0.51 -0.91 12.08
C MET A 8 -1.02 -1.14 13.50
N GLY A 9 -1.16 -2.40 13.88
CA GLY A 9 -1.71 -2.80 15.16
C GLY A 9 -1.80 -4.32 15.28
N LEU A 10 -2.82 -4.81 15.97
CA LEU A 10 -3.07 -6.25 16.12
C LEU A 10 -4.39 -6.63 15.43
N LEU A 11 -4.35 -7.65 14.57
CA LEU A 11 -5.51 -8.33 14.03
C LEU A 11 -5.39 -9.82 14.38
N PHE A 12 -6.42 -10.40 15.01
CA PHE A 12 -6.39 -11.79 15.50
C PHE A 12 -5.13 -12.16 16.31
N LYS A 13 -4.66 -11.24 17.18
CA LYS A 13 -3.44 -11.38 17.99
C LYS A 13 -2.13 -11.45 17.18
N LYS A 14 -2.14 -11.05 15.92
CA LYS A 14 -0.96 -10.95 15.06
C LYS A 14 -0.62 -9.49 14.75
N PRO A 15 0.67 -9.10 14.76
CA PRO A 15 1.09 -7.78 14.30
C PRO A 15 0.67 -7.63 12.83
N THR A 16 -0.09 -6.59 12.52
CA THR A 16 -0.78 -6.46 11.24
C THR A 16 -0.73 -5.02 10.75
N THR A 17 -0.53 -4.85 9.44
CA THR A 17 -0.77 -3.59 8.73
C THR A 17 -2.14 -3.60 8.08
N TRP A 18 -2.74 -2.43 7.92
CA TRP A 18 -3.85 -2.22 6.99
C TRP A 18 -3.55 -1.05 6.08
N CYS A 19 -3.83 -1.20 4.80
CA CYS A 19 -3.63 -0.19 3.78
C CYS A 19 -4.91 -0.01 2.96
N LEU A 20 -5.17 1.23 2.53
CA LEU A 20 -6.31 1.56 1.68
C LEU A 20 -5.85 1.68 0.22
N LEU A 21 -6.25 0.74 -0.63
CA LEU A 21 -5.87 0.72 -2.05
C LEU A 21 -7.11 0.81 -2.93
N ARG A 22 -7.14 1.80 -3.84
CA ARG A 22 -8.21 1.91 -4.84
C ARG A 22 -8.18 0.70 -5.79
N ALA A 23 -9.37 0.24 -6.21
CA ALA A 23 -9.55 -1.02 -6.93
C ALA A 23 -8.77 -1.09 -8.26
N ASP A 24 -8.60 0.04 -8.94
CA ASP A 24 -7.86 0.11 -10.21
C ASP A 24 -6.32 0.07 -10.09
N ARG A 25 -5.79 0.09 -8.86
CA ARG A 25 -4.36 0.18 -8.64
C ARG A 25 -3.69 -1.13 -8.98
N TYR A 26 -2.76 -1.10 -9.92
CA TYR A 26 -1.94 -2.27 -10.31
C TYR A 26 -1.23 -2.95 -9.13
N THR A 27 -0.86 -2.18 -8.09
CA THR A 27 -0.29 -2.74 -6.86
C THR A 27 -1.24 -3.73 -6.16
N LEU A 28 -2.56 -3.53 -6.23
CA LEU A 28 -3.52 -4.46 -5.64
C LEU A 28 -3.48 -5.82 -6.34
N GLU A 29 -3.40 -5.83 -7.68
CA GLU A 29 -3.24 -7.06 -8.48
C GLU A 29 -1.93 -7.79 -8.13
N LEU A 30 -0.83 -7.04 -7.97
CA LEU A 30 0.45 -7.61 -7.55
C LEU A 30 0.36 -8.23 -6.15
N ILE A 31 -0.28 -7.55 -5.20
CA ILE A 31 -0.47 -8.09 -3.84
C ILE A 31 -1.31 -9.36 -3.86
N GLN A 32 -2.39 -9.38 -4.65
CA GLN A 32 -3.23 -10.57 -4.81
C GLN A 32 -2.46 -11.76 -5.40
N LYS A 33 -1.62 -11.49 -6.39
CA LYS A 33 -0.82 -12.52 -7.08
C LYS A 33 0.33 -13.05 -6.22
N GLU A 34 1.12 -12.17 -5.64
CA GLU A 34 2.35 -12.54 -4.92
C GLU A 34 2.06 -12.93 -3.46
N GLN A 35 0.92 -12.52 -2.90
CA GLN A 35 0.52 -12.76 -1.50
C GLN A 35 1.50 -12.21 -0.44
N THR A 36 2.50 -11.45 -0.86
CA THR A 36 3.42 -10.69 -0.03
C THR A 36 3.54 -9.26 -0.54
N TYR A 37 3.91 -8.34 0.34
CA TYR A 37 4.21 -6.97 -0.02
C TYR A 37 5.09 -6.28 1.02
N THR A 38 5.74 -5.19 0.59
CA THR A 38 6.54 -4.35 1.48
C THR A 38 5.94 -2.96 1.61
N LEU A 39 5.96 -2.41 2.82
CA LEU A 39 5.74 -1.00 3.09
C LEU A 39 7.10 -0.35 3.31
N SER A 40 7.45 0.60 2.45
CA SER A 40 8.76 1.28 2.48
C SER A 40 8.56 2.74 2.84
N TYR A 41 9.20 3.18 3.93
CA TYR A 41 9.18 4.56 4.40
C TYR A 41 10.50 5.23 4.06
N PHE A 42 10.44 6.44 3.52
CA PHE A 42 11.61 7.17 3.04
C PHE A 42 11.88 8.43 3.88
N PRO A 43 13.14 8.89 3.96
CA PRO A 43 13.46 10.23 4.44
C PRO A 43 12.82 11.33 3.59
N ASN A 44 12.70 12.55 4.15
CA ASN A 44 12.02 13.67 3.48
C ASN A 44 12.73 14.14 2.19
N GLU A 45 14.04 13.91 2.06
CA GLU A 45 14.80 14.22 0.83
C GLU A 45 14.30 13.45 -0.40
N TYR A 46 13.58 12.33 -0.22
CA TYR A 46 12.97 11.55 -1.30
C TYR A 46 11.51 11.93 -1.59
N ARG A 47 11.03 13.07 -1.06
CA ARG A 47 9.63 13.50 -1.20
C ARG A 47 9.21 13.62 -2.66
N GLU A 48 10.05 14.15 -3.54
CA GLU A 48 9.73 14.30 -4.96
C GLU A 48 9.52 12.96 -5.65
N GLN A 49 10.37 11.98 -5.35
CA GLN A 49 10.25 10.60 -5.83
C GLN A 49 8.97 9.97 -5.30
N MET A 50 8.58 10.21 -4.04
CA MET A 50 7.32 9.70 -3.49
C MET A 50 6.09 10.31 -4.17
N LEU A 51 6.12 11.60 -4.50
CA LEU A 51 5.04 12.25 -5.26
C LEU A 51 4.94 11.69 -6.68
N PHE A 52 6.08 11.52 -7.36
CA PHE A 52 6.16 10.88 -8.66
C PHE A 52 5.64 9.43 -8.64
N LEU A 53 6.01 8.67 -7.62
CA LEU A 53 5.51 7.31 -7.42
C LEU A 53 4.00 7.25 -7.08
N GLY A 54 3.40 8.36 -6.68
CA GLY A 54 1.97 8.49 -6.46
C GLY A 54 1.18 8.84 -7.73
N SER A 55 1.78 9.60 -8.65
CA SER A 55 1.09 10.20 -9.80
C SER A 55 1.04 9.32 -11.06
N LYS A 56 2.01 8.43 -11.28
CA LYS A 56 2.03 7.50 -12.43
C LYS A 56 1.62 6.08 -12.06
N SER A 57 0.96 5.34 -12.96
CA SER A 57 0.76 3.89 -12.80
C SER A 57 2.05 3.11 -13.09
N GLY A 58 2.21 1.93 -12.49
CA GLY A 58 3.30 1.00 -12.83
C GLY A 58 2.91 -0.04 -13.89
N ARG A 59 1.66 -0.03 -14.36
CA ARG A 59 1.08 -1.05 -15.26
C ARG A 59 1.76 -1.10 -16.62
N ASP A 60 2.04 0.08 -17.19
CA ASP A 60 2.55 0.23 -18.57
C ASP A 60 4.06 0.50 -18.66
N GLY A 61 4.81 0.27 -17.58
CA GLY A 61 6.28 0.24 -17.59
C GLY A 61 7.02 1.49 -17.07
N GLU A 62 8.37 1.39 -17.12
CA GLU A 62 9.51 2.30 -16.81
C GLU A 62 9.47 3.17 -15.55
N LYS A 63 8.35 3.32 -14.85
CA LYS A 63 8.20 4.19 -13.67
C LYS A 63 9.31 4.00 -12.64
N MET A 64 9.74 2.75 -12.43
CA MET A 64 10.81 2.44 -11.49
C MET A 64 12.20 2.89 -11.97
N LYS A 65 12.43 2.97 -13.29
CA LYS A 65 13.65 3.53 -13.87
C LYS A 65 13.67 5.06 -13.75
N GLU A 66 12.54 5.71 -13.99
CA GLU A 66 12.40 7.17 -13.85
C GLU A 66 12.51 7.64 -12.38
N ALA A 67 12.06 6.83 -11.42
CA ALA A 67 12.05 7.19 -10.01
C ALA A 67 13.45 7.34 -9.39
N ARG A 68 14.52 6.88 -10.05
CA ARG A 68 15.91 6.91 -9.57
C ARG A 68 16.07 6.34 -8.16
N LEU A 69 15.33 5.27 -7.86
CA LEU A 69 15.45 4.50 -6.62
C LEU A 69 16.15 3.17 -6.89
N THR A 70 16.95 2.72 -5.94
CA THR A 70 17.69 1.46 -6.08
C THR A 70 16.86 0.30 -5.53
N SER A 71 16.42 -0.58 -6.42
CA SER A 71 15.74 -1.82 -6.02
C SER A 71 16.68 -2.70 -5.20
N VAL A 72 16.16 -3.25 -4.10
CA VAL A 72 16.84 -4.25 -3.28
C VAL A 72 15.87 -5.40 -2.97
N GLN A 73 16.44 -6.54 -2.60
CA GLN A 73 15.68 -7.69 -2.14
C GLN A 73 15.93 -7.88 -0.64
N THR A 74 14.87 -8.15 0.11
CA THR A 74 14.98 -8.54 1.52
C THR A 74 15.42 -9.99 1.62
N PRO A 75 15.88 -10.46 2.81
CA PRO A 75 16.18 -11.87 3.03
C PRO A 75 15.02 -12.83 2.76
N SER A 76 13.76 -12.39 2.91
CA SER A 76 12.58 -13.18 2.57
C SER A 76 12.28 -13.23 1.08
N GLY A 77 13.02 -12.47 0.26
CA GLY A 77 12.89 -12.47 -1.19
C GLY A 77 12.00 -11.36 -1.75
N ASP A 78 11.40 -10.53 -0.90
CA ASP A 78 10.52 -9.44 -1.32
C ASP A 78 11.30 -8.23 -1.83
N ARG A 79 10.70 -7.48 -2.77
CA ARG A 79 11.30 -6.27 -3.33
C ARG A 79 11.04 -5.05 -2.45
N SER A 80 12.06 -4.21 -2.30
CA SER A 80 11.99 -2.91 -1.65
C SER A 80 13.07 -1.95 -2.21
N PHE A 81 13.44 -0.91 -1.45
CA PHE A 81 14.32 0.18 -1.88
C PHE A 81 15.45 0.44 -0.90
N LYS A 82 16.68 0.60 -1.42
CA LYS A 82 17.87 0.88 -0.60
C LYS A 82 17.76 2.22 0.15
N GLU A 83 17.01 3.15 -0.41
CA GLU A 83 16.80 4.50 0.11
C GLU A 83 15.77 4.54 1.24
N ALA A 84 14.98 3.48 1.43
CA ALA A 84 14.03 3.40 2.52
C ALA A 84 14.75 3.39 3.89
N ARG A 85 14.25 4.19 4.83
CA ARG A 85 14.73 4.21 6.23
C ARG A 85 14.10 3.08 7.07
N LEU A 86 12.91 2.64 6.68
CA LEU A 86 12.17 1.55 7.29
C LEU A 86 11.46 0.75 6.20
N ILE A 87 11.60 -0.57 6.25
CA ILE A 87 10.91 -1.52 5.38
C ILE A 87 10.14 -2.48 6.29
N ILE A 88 8.85 -2.65 6.05
CA ILE A 88 8.00 -3.62 6.74
C ILE A 88 7.59 -4.67 5.72
N GLU A 89 7.90 -5.94 5.97
CA GLU A 89 7.46 -7.06 5.15
C GLU A 89 6.14 -7.59 5.69
N CYS A 90 5.20 -7.85 4.78
CA CYS A 90 3.86 -8.29 5.11
C CYS A 90 3.49 -9.52 4.28
N LYS A 91 2.88 -10.50 4.95
CA LYS A 91 2.15 -11.58 4.30
C LYS A 91 0.67 -11.22 4.24
N LEU A 92 0.07 -11.27 3.05
CA LEU A 92 -1.34 -10.94 2.86
C LEU A 92 -2.24 -11.86 3.70
N THR A 93 -3.14 -11.26 4.48
CA THR A 93 -4.13 -12.00 5.29
C THR A 93 -5.54 -11.82 4.76
N GLN A 94 -5.89 -10.61 4.32
CA GLN A 94 -7.23 -10.32 3.83
C GLN A 94 -7.24 -9.12 2.88
N ILE A 95 -8.06 -9.20 1.83
CA ILE A 95 -8.48 -8.05 1.04
C ILE A 95 -10.00 -8.00 1.10
N THR A 96 -10.55 -6.83 1.42
CA THR A 96 -12.01 -6.65 1.45
C THR A 96 -12.39 -5.26 0.99
N THR A 97 -13.55 -5.13 0.36
CA THR A 97 -14.15 -3.83 0.03
C THR A 97 -15.15 -3.49 1.14
N PRO A 98 -15.06 -2.31 1.78
CA PRO A 98 -16.04 -1.90 2.77
C PRO A 98 -17.43 -1.82 2.14
N ASN A 99 -18.43 -2.33 2.84
CA ASN A 99 -19.81 -2.14 2.44
C ASN A 99 -20.20 -0.67 2.67
N PRO A 100 -20.74 0.06 1.67
CA PRO A 100 -21.21 1.43 1.86
C PRO A 100 -22.23 1.60 2.99
N ASN A 101 -22.93 0.53 3.38
CA ASN A 101 -23.87 0.56 4.50
C ASN A 101 -23.20 0.49 5.88
N ASP A 102 -21.90 0.16 5.95
CA ASP A 102 -21.16 0.06 7.22
C ASP A 102 -20.60 1.42 7.68
N PHE A 103 -20.85 2.49 6.93
CA PHE A 103 -20.48 3.86 7.32
C PHE A 103 -21.60 4.49 8.14
N TYR A 104 -21.31 4.88 9.38
CA TYR A 104 -22.34 5.36 10.32
C TYR A 104 -22.53 6.88 10.29
N SER A 105 -21.47 7.67 10.14
CA SER A 105 -21.57 9.13 10.11
C SER A 105 -22.12 9.63 8.77
N GLN A 106 -22.91 10.70 8.81
CA GLN A 106 -23.45 11.32 7.59
C GLN A 106 -22.33 11.80 6.67
N GLU A 107 -21.30 12.43 7.24
CA GLU A 107 -20.10 12.87 6.51
C GLU A 107 -19.44 11.74 5.72
N ALA A 108 -19.28 10.55 6.32
CA ALA A 108 -18.69 9.41 5.63
C ALA A 108 -19.61 8.89 4.51
N LYS A 109 -20.93 8.82 4.76
CA LYS A 109 -21.89 8.42 3.74
C LYS A 109 -21.88 9.36 2.55
N ASP A 110 -21.88 10.67 2.80
CA ASP A 110 -21.83 11.70 1.75
C ASP A 110 -20.56 11.58 0.93
N TYR A 111 -19.39 11.45 1.58
CA TYR A 111 -18.12 11.24 0.90
C TYR A 111 -18.11 9.98 0.03
N ILE A 112 -18.60 8.85 0.56
CA ILE A 112 -18.63 7.59 -0.18
C ILE A 112 -19.57 7.69 -1.40
N ASN A 113 -20.74 8.29 -1.25
CA ASN A 113 -21.67 8.51 -2.35
C ASN A 113 -21.09 9.44 -3.44
N GLU A 114 -20.30 10.44 -3.03
CA GLU A 114 -19.63 11.34 -3.97
C GLU A 114 -18.44 10.68 -4.67
N ALA A 115 -17.60 9.98 -3.92
CA ALA A 115 -16.32 9.46 -4.37
C ALA A 115 -16.42 8.12 -5.09
N TYR A 116 -17.36 7.24 -4.72
CA TYR A 116 -17.42 5.84 -5.20
C TYR A 116 -18.53 5.65 -6.24
N LYS A 117 -18.50 6.50 -7.28
CA LYS A 117 -19.46 6.47 -8.40
C LYS A 117 -19.20 5.32 -9.37
N ASP A 118 -17.94 4.90 -9.51
CA ASP A 118 -17.52 3.77 -10.32
C ASP A 118 -16.91 2.67 -9.45
N ALA A 119 -17.09 1.40 -9.82
CA ALA A 119 -16.51 0.26 -9.09
C ALA A 119 -14.98 0.36 -8.94
N ASN A 120 -14.30 0.99 -9.90
CA ASN A 120 -12.86 1.22 -9.88
C ASN A 120 -12.43 2.25 -8.83
N ASP A 121 -13.35 3.07 -8.32
CA ASP A 121 -13.04 4.10 -7.33
C ASP A 121 -13.11 3.62 -5.88
N TYR A 122 -13.68 2.43 -5.68
CA TYR A 122 -13.76 1.81 -4.37
C TYR A 122 -12.36 1.54 -3.81
N ARG A 123 -12.19 1.78 -2.51
CA ARG A 123 -10.96 1.46 -1.79
C ARG A 123 -11.09 0.14 -1.07
N ASN A 124 -10.21 -0.79 -1.42
CA ASN A 124 -10.03 -2.05 -0.73
C ASN A 124 -9.20 -1.84 0.54
N TYR A 125 -9.61 -2.51 1.61
CA TYR A 125 -8.85 -2.66 2.83
C TYR A 125 -7.96 -3.90 2.67
N VAL A 126 -6.65 -3.66 2.62
CA VAL A 126 -5.63 -4.70 2.47
C VAL A 126 -4.97 -4.89 3.83
N PHE A 127 -5.19 -6.05 4.44
CA PHE A 127 -4.57 -6.46 5.68
C PHE A 127 -3.42 -7.44 5.42
N GLY A 128 -2.34 -7.28 6.18
CA GLY A 128 -1.22 -8.22 6.12
C GLY A 128 -0.50 -8.34 7.45
N GLU A 129 -0.18 -9.58 7.82
CA GLU A 129 0.63 -9.91 8.99
C GLU A 129 2.06 -9.42 8.76
N ILE A 130 2.59 -8.66 9.71
CA ILE A 130 3.98 -8.20 9.69
C ILE A 130 4.89 -9.39 9.98
N THR A 131 5.72 -9.76 9.02
CA THR A 131 6.66 -10.88 9.13
C THR A 131 8.06 -10.43 9.53
N SER A 132 8.48 -9.25 9.06
CA SER A 132 9.80 -8.67 9.34
C SER A 132 9.76 -7.14 9.30
N ALA A 133 10.71 -6.49 9.98
CA ALA A 133 10.95 -5.06 9.86
C ALA A 133 12.45 -4.77 9.78
N TRP A 134 12.85 -3.91 8.84
CA TRP A 134 14.24 -3.54 8.55
C TRP A 134 14.41 -2.04 8.73
N VAL A 135 15.39 -1.64 9.53
CA VAL A 135 15.73 -0.24 9.77
C VAL A 135 17.11 0.05 9.21
N LYS A 136 17.22 1.11 8.41
CA LYS A 136 18.50 1.57 7.86
C LYS A 136 19.32 2.19 8.99
N LYS A 137 20.55 1.71 9.16
CA LYS A 137 21.53 2.26 10.10
C LYS A 137 22.18 3.52 9.55
#